data_AF-A0A2A8PUA5-F1
#
_entry.id   AF-A0A2A8PUA5-F1
#
_cell.length_a   1.000
_cell.length_b   1.000
_cell.length_c   1.000
_cell.angle_alpha   90.00
_cell.angle_beta   90.00
_cell.angle_gamma   90.00
#
_symmetry.space_group_name_H-M   'P 1'
#
loop_
_entity.id
_entity.type
_entity.pdbx_description
1 polymer ?
#
loop_
_entity_poly.entity_id
_entity_poly.type
_entity_poly.pdbx_seq_one_letter_code
_entity_poly.pdbx_strand_id
1 'polypeptide(L)'
;MGWFFVFCAAICEIVGVIGLKMYSKNKTIANGAIYIGGLATSFAFLYISFLYLQVSVAYAVWIGFGTAGAVLINMFLFGESKSKARLISVALIVCGVTGLKALS
;
A
#
# COMPACT_ATOMS: atom_id res chain seq x y z
N MET A 1 -17.91 6.44 2.73
CA MET A 1 -17.65 5.98 1.35
C MET A 1 -16.22 6.20 0.91
N GLY A 2 -15.62 7.40 1.06
CA GLY A 2 -14.20 7.63 0.73
C GLY A 2 -13.18 6.65 1.32
N TRP A 3 -13.35 6.27 2.60
CA TRP A 3 -12.46 5.32 3.28
C TRP A 3 -12.43 3.92 2.64
N PHE A 4 -13.53 3.48 2.03
CA PHE A 4 -13.58 2.21 1.31
C PHE A 4 -12.69 2.26 0.07
N PHE A 5 -12.72 3.38 -0.67
CA PHE A 5 -11.84 3.59 -1.82
C PHE A 5 -10.36 3.66 -1.41
N VAL A 6 -10.04 4.29 -0.28
CA VAL A 6 -8.65 4.29 0.26
C VAL A 6 -8.18 2.87 0.58
N PHE A 7 -9.04 2.07 1.19
CA PHE A 7 -8.72 0.67 1.50
C PHE A 7 -8.53 -0.18 0.23
N CYS A 8 -9.43 -0.06 -0.74
CA CYS A 8 -9.28 -0.72 -2.05
C CYS A 8 -8.01 -0.27 -2.77
N ALA A 9 -7.71 1.03 -2.77
CA ALA A 9 -6.48 1.58 -3.34
C ALA A 9 -5.25 0.93 -2.69
N ALA A 10 -5.21 0.86 -1.37
CA ALA A 10 -4.07 0.29 -0.66
C ALA A 10 -3.89 -1.22 -0.93
N ILE A 11 -4.98 -1.98 -1.08
CA ILE A 11 -4.89 -3.40 -1.51
C ILE A 11 -4.31 -3.49 -2.93
N CYS A 12 -4.80 -2.68 -3.87
CA CYS A 12 -4.28 -2.65 -5.23
C CYS A 12 -2.79 -2.27 -5.27
N GLU A 13 -2.36 -1.33 -4.42
CA GLU A 13 -0.97 -0.96 -4.28
C GLU A 13 -0.11 -2.14 -3.83
N ILE A 14 -0.56 -2.87 -2.80
CA ILE A 14 0.13 -4.06 -2.30
C ILE A 14 0.27 -5.10 -3.42
N VAL A 15 -0.77 -5.34 -4.22
CA VAL A 15 -0.70 -6.23 -5.40
C VAL A 15 0.31 -5.72 -6.42
N GLY A 16 0.33 -4.41 -6.67
CA GLY A 16 1.33 -3.76 -7.52
C GLY A 16 2.75 -3.96 -7.02
N VAL A 17 3.00 -3.84 -5.71
CA VAL A 17 4.31 -4.07 -5.09
C VAL A 17 4.74 -5.54 -5.18
N ILE A 18 3.80 -6.49 -5.02
CA ILE A 18 4.08 -7.92 -5.29
C ILE A 18 4.50 -8.08 -6.75
N GLY A 19 3.74 -7.50 -7.68
CA GLY A 19 4.07 -7.46 -9.11
C GLY A 19 5.47 -6.92 -9.37
N LEU A 20 5.84 -5.80 -8.73
CA LEU A 20 7.15 -5.18 -8.83
C LEU A 20 8.26 -6.13 -8.37
N LYS A 21 8.08 -6.78 -7.22
CA LYS A 21 9.06 -7.74 -6.70
C LYS A 21 9.22 -8.95 -7.62
N MET A 22 8.12 -9.48 -8.16
CA MET A 22 8.15 -10.57 -9.13
C MET A 22 8.81 -10.15 -10.45
N TYR A 23 8.50 -8.95 -10.95
CA TYR A 23 9.09 -8.40 -12.17
C TYR A 23 10.59 -8.14 -12.01
N SER A 24 11.02 -7.68 -10.83
CA SER A 24 12.44 -7.50 -10.51
C SER A 24 13.22 -8.82 -10.50
N LYS A 25 12.60 -9.93 -10.09
CA LYS A 25 13.23 -11.26 -10.16
C LYS A 25 13.22 -11.84 -11.58
N ASN A 26 12.05 -11.79 -12.22
CA ASN A 26 11.81 -12.33 -13.56
C ASN A 26 11.01 -11.31 -14.37
N LYS A 27 11.68 -10.67 -15.34
CA LYS A 27 11.11 -9.64 -16.22
C LYS A 27 10.18 -10.25 -17.27
N THR A 28 9.03 -10.75 -16.85
CA THR A 28 7.98 -11.27 -17.73
C THR A 28 6.89 -10.23 -17.95
N ILE A 29 6.23 -10.31 -19.12
CA ILE A 29 5.13 -9.41 -19.47
C ILE A 29 3.97 -9.54 -18.47
N ALA A 30 3.69 -10.75 -17.99
CA ALA A 30 2.66 -10.99 -16.96
C ALA A 30 2.97 -10.28 -15.64
N ASN A 31 4.21 -10.35 -15.14
CA ASN A 31 4.62 -9.67 -13.91
C ASN A 31 4.59 -8.15 -14.07
N GLY A 32 4.98 -7.65 -15.25
CA GLY A 32 4.88 -6.24 -15.60
C GLY A 32 3.44 -5.74 -15.64
N ALA A 33 2.52 -6.55 -16.17
CA ALA A 33 1.09 -6.23 -16.20
C ALA A 33 0.49 -6.17 -14.78
N ILE A 34 0.87 -7.08 -13.88
CA ILE A 34 0.43 -7.04 -12.46
C ILE A 34 0.97 -5.80 -11.76
N TYR A 35 2.25 -5.47 -11.97
CA TYR A 35 2.88 -4.28 -11.41
C TYR A 35 2.17 -3.00 -11.84
N ILE A 36 2.08 -2.77 -13.15
CA ILE A 36 1.51 -1.54 -13.71
C ILE A 36 0.00 -1.50 -13.46
N GLY A 37 -0.70 -2.61 -13.67
CA GLY A 37 -2.14 -2.72 -13.45
C GLY A 37 -2.52 -2.48 -11.99
N GLY A 38 -1.78 -3.07 -11.04
CA GLY A 38 -2.00 -2.87 -9.60
C GLY A 38 -1.82 -1.41 -9.19
N LEU A 39 -0.71 -0.78 -9.58
CA LEU A 39 -0.46 0.63 -9.26
C LEU A 39 -1.43 1.58 -9.96
N ALA A 40 -1.72 1.39 -11.25
CA ALA A 40 -2.64 2.25 -11.99
C ALA A 40 -4.05 2.19 -11.39
N THR A 41 -4.52 0.99 -11.06
CA THR A 41 -5.83 0.80 -10.43
C THR A 41 -5.87 1.38 -9.01
N SER A 42 -4.77 1.25 -8.25
CA SER A 42 -4.63 1.90 -6.95
C SER A 42 -4.80 3.42 -7.04
N PHE A 43 -4.10 4.07 -7.98
CA PHE A 43 -4.22 5.51 -8.18
C PHE A 43 -5.63 5.94 -8.61
N ALA A 44 -6.32 5.13 -9.42
CA ALA A 44 -7.70 5.40 -9.81
C ALA A 44 -8.63 5.42 -8.58
N PHE A 45 -8.54 4.42 -7.70
CA PHE A 45 -9.33 4.39 -6.47
C PHE A 45 -8.96 5.50 -5.49
N LEU A 46 -7.67 5.82 -5.37
CA LEU A 46 -7.22 6.92 -4.54
C LEU A 46 -7.80 8.26 -5.01
N TYR A 47 -7.77 8.51 -6.32
CA TYR A 47 -8.34 9.73 -6.90
C TYR A 47 -9.84 9.84 -6.60
N ILE A 48 -10.60 8.75 -6.73
CA ILE A 48 -12.03 8.72 -6.38
C ILE A 48 -12.25 9.02 -4.90
N SER A 49 -11.34 8.62 -4.02
CA SER A 49 -11.45 8.90 -2.58
C SER A 49 -11.40 10.40 -2.26
N PHE A 50 -10.72 11.21 -3.10
CA PHE A 50 -10.60 12.66 -2.92
C PHE A 50 -11.91 13.41 -3.13
N LEU A 51 -12.91 12.79 -3.78
CA LEU A 51 -14.26 13.34 -3.87
C LEU A 51 -14.98 13.35 -2.51
N TYR A 52 -14.47 12.60 -1.53
CA TYR A 52 -15.10 12.41 -0.22
C TYR A 52 -14.21 12.80 0.97
N LEU A 53 -12.90 12.81 0.78
CA LEU A 53 -11.90 13.02 1.82
C LEU A 53 -10.91 14.11 1.41
N GLN A 54 -10.37 14.82 2.40
CA GLN A 54 -9.27 15.73 2.16
C GLN A 54 -8.05 14.97 1.60
N VAL A 55 -7.44 15.52 0.55
CA VAL A 55 -6.31 14.91 -0.16
C VAL A 55 -5.17 14.54 0.80
N SER A 56 -4.82 15.43 1.73
CA SER A 56 -3.75 15.20 2.72
C SER A 56 -4.01 13.96 3.58
N VAL A 57 -5.25 13.81 4.06
CA VAL A 57 -5.65 12.69 4.93
C VAL A 57 -5.71 11.39 4.15
N ALA A 58 -6.40 11.39 3.00
CA ALA A 58 -6.55 10.19 2.17
C ALA A 58 -5.19 9.69 1.66
N TYR A 59 -4.30 10.59 1.23
CA TYR A 59 -2.96 10.24 0.77
C TYR A 59 -2.09 9.68 1.90
N ALA A 60 -2.09 10.31 3.08
CA ALA A 60 -1.31 9.83 4.22
C ALA A 60 -1.74 8.44 4.68
N VAL A 61 -3.05 8.19 4.73
CA VAL A 61 -3.59 6.89 5.12
C VAL A 61 -3.32 5.82 4.07
N TRP A 62 -3.48 6.15 2.79
CA TRP A 62 -3.15 5.25 1.68
C TRP A 62 -1.68 4.80 1.72
N ILE A 63 -0.73 5.75 1.73
CA ILE A 63 0.71 5.46 1.77
C ILE A 63 1.08 4.64 3.00
N GLY A 64 0.54 5.00 4.16
CA GLY A 64 0.85 4.31 5.40
C GLY A 64 0.35 2.88 5.44
N PHE A 65 -0.89 2.65 5.01
CA PHE A 65 -1.45 1.29 4.90
C PHE A 65 -0.72 0.46 3.83
N GLY A 66 -0.49 1.04 2.66
CA GLY A 66 0.23 0.42 1.56
C GLY A 66 1.64 -0.01 1.97
N THR A 67 2.38 0.89 2.62
CA THR A 67 3.74 0.61 3.13
C THR A 67 3.74 -0.51 4.17
N ALA A 68 2.86 -0.44 5.17
CA ALA A 68 2.76 -1.48 6.20
C ALA A 68 2.43 -2.85 5.59
N GLY A 69 1.42 -2.89 4.71
CA GLY A 69 1.01 -4.10 4.00
C GLY A 69 2.11 -4.67 3.11
N ALA A 70 2.78 -3.82 2.32
CA ALA A 70 3.88 -4.21 1.45
C ALA A 70 5.06 -4.82 2.23
N VAL A 71 5.45 -4.22 3.36
CA VAL A 71 6.53 -4.74 4.20
C VAL A 71 6.15 -6.10 4.78
N LEU A 72 4.93 -6.25 5.30
CA LEU A 72 4.44 -7.53 5.84
C LEU A 72 4.41 -8.61 4.76
N ILE A 73 3.84 -8.31 3.60
CA ILE A 73 3.78 -9.27 2.48
C ILE A 73 5.16 -9.67 1.98
N ASN A 74 6.11 -8.74 1.91
CA ASN A 74 7.49 -9.08 1.53
C ASN A 74 8.17 -9.98 2.56
N MET A 75 7.90 -9.79 3.86
CA MET A 75 8.38 -10.69 4.92
C MET A 75 7.75 -12.09 4.85
N PHE A 76 6.46 -12.20 4.52
CA PHE A 76 5.73 -13.48 4.50
C PHE A 76 5.91 -14.25 3.18
N LEU A 77 5.72 -13.60 2.03
CA LEU A 77 5.73 -14.25 0.72
C LEU A 77 7.13 -14.33 0.09
N PHE A 78 7.98 -13.32 0.32
CA PHE A 78 9.32 -13.25 -0.28
C PHE A 78 10.44 -13.59 0.69
N GLY A 79 10.10 -13.93 1.94
CA GLY A 79 11.06 -14.37 2.96
C GLY A 79 12.05 -13.28 3.38
N GLU A 80 11.72 -12.00 3.22
CA GLU A 80 12.59 -10.92 3.67
C GLU A 80 12.81 -10.96 5.19
N SER A 81 13.99 -10.50 5.64
CA SER A 81 14.39 -10.53 7.04
C SER A 81 13.36 -9.86 7.96
N LYS A 82 12.87 -10.64 8.93
CA LYS A 82 11.92 -10.23 9.98
C LYS A 82 12.67 -9.58 11.16
N SER A 83 13.49 -8.58 10.87
CA SER A 83 14.20 -7.84 11.92
C SER A 83 13.20 -7.19 12.87
N LYS A 84 13.44 -7.32 14.18
CA LYS A 84 12.61 -6.69 15.23
C LYS A 84 12.48 -5.18 15.03
N ALA A 85 13.55 -4.52 14.57
CA ALA A 85 13.54 -3.09 14.27
C ALA A 85 12.53 -2.73 13.16
N ARG A 86 12.45 -3.57 12.11
CA ARG A 86 11.55 -3.34 10.97
C ARG A 86 10.08 -3.48 11.37
N LEU A 87 9.77 -4.44 12.23
CA LEU A 87 8.43 -4.60 12.82
C LEU A 87 8.03 -3.40 13.68
N ILE A 88 8.96 -2.89 14.50
CA ILE A 88 8.71 -1.67 15.31
C ILE A 88 8.44 -0.46 14.40
N SER A 89 9.21 -0.28 13.33
CA SER A 89 8.97 0.80 12.37
C SER A 89 7.60 0.69 11.70
N VAL A 90 7.18 -0.52 11.30
CA VAL A 90 5.83 -0.74 10.75
C VAL A 90 4.75 -0.40 11.79
N ALA A 91 4.94 -0.79 13.04
CA ALA A 91 4.00 -0.45 14.11
C ALA A 91 3.87 1.07 14.30
N LEU A 92 4.99 1.81 14.26
CA LEU A 92 4.99 3.27 14.33
C LEU A 92 4.26 3.93 13.14
N ILE A 93 4.42 3.40 11.92
CA ILE A 93 3.67 3.86 10.74
C ILE A 93 2.16 3.68 10.98
N VAL A 94 1.75 2.49 11.44
CA VAL A 94 0.33 2.19 11.70
C VAL A 94 -0.23 3.12 12.79
N CYS A 95 0.53 3.36 13.87
CA CYS A 95 0.13 4.32 14.92
C CYS A 95 -0.01 5.75 14.38
N GLY A 96 0.93 6.24 13.57
CA GLY A 96 0.85 7.58 12.99
C GLY A 96 -0.37 7.74 12.06
N VAL A 97 -0.62 6.74 11.22
CA VAL A 97 -1.73 6.73 10.26
C VAL A 97 -3.09 6.68 10.95
N THR A 98 -3.21 5.85 11.98
CA THR A 98 -4.44 5.76 12.78
C THR A 98 -4.70 7.04 13.58
N GLY A 99 -3.66 7.70 14.09
CA GLY A 99 -3.76 9.02 14.72
C GLY A 99 -4.26 10.10 13.76
N LEU A 100 -3.73 10.14 12.53
CA LEU A 100 -4.21 11.05 11.47
C LEU A 100 -5.68 10.84 11.15
N LYS A 101 -6.13 9.58 11.02
CA LYS A 101 -7.55 9.26 10.83
C LYS A 101 -8.42 9.66 12.02
N ALA A 102 -7.93 9.52 13.25
CA ALA A 102 -8.71 9.82 14.45
C ALA A 102 -8.90 11.33 14.69
N LEU A 103 -7.99 12.15 14.17
CA LEU A 103 -7.98 13.60 14.32
C LEU A 103 -8.58 14.35 13.11
N SER A 104 -8.93 13.65 12.03
CA SER A 104 -9.51 14.20 10.79
C SER A 104 -10.98 13.81 10.62
#